data_AF-A0A1T3W8S7-F1
#
_entry.id   AF-A0A1T3W8S7-F1
#
_cell.length_a   1.000
_cell.length_b   1.000
_cell.length_c   1.000
_cell.angle_alpha   90.00
_cell.angle_beta   90.00
_cell.angle_gamma   90.00
#
_symmetry.space_group_name_H-M   'P 1'
#
loop_
_entity.id
_entity.type
_entity.pdbx_description
1 polymer ?
#
loop_
_entity_poly.entity_id
_entity_poly.type
_entity_poly.pdbx_seq_one_letter_code
_entity_poly.pdbx_strand_id
1 'polypeptide(L)'
;MRFGESRATLSALLSAVLTAVVAGCAQDGSDGADPHETTRLSYVSAPCPRPNFPGVPESGLGPEFTCGYLTVPENRRVDNGRTIQILVARAEALSDAPAADPIVYLASGPGGAGTLSAPGVIAGGMNADRDVIFVNPRGTVHSDPFLSCPETDEFTARSINLVLARQSTANLAAAAVAACRERLATSGVDFAAYNSLENATDHADLRTALGIKEWNLYGVSYGSDLALQILRDHPDGVRSVVLDSVVPPNINIVDRWWEAPASALAAITRACADQSHCVAAYPDLMQTFTATVDALDRAPAQVTVTDPSGRDVPVTVDGSKLVPLVVDWSRDAARVADIPRMIYAASRGDVTLAAEAIAASDLPAEQRGTLGYGLTLGAYCQEMTNWTTREEALAGARKAMPDLPDAVLRVTPTGSHIFDECRAWGVGRSDPAARQPASSAVPTLILSGTFDASTAPAWVDDVTGGLPNSTVLHFPGSGHGVIPDSSCAQSIMTAFIDEPNPDVD
;
A
#
# COMPACT_ATOMS: atom_id res chain seq x y z
N MET A 1 57.15 -57.03 17.00
CA MET A 1 58.31 -56.49 16.26
C MET A 1 58.12 -54.98 16.23
N ARG A 2 58.96 -54.17 16.90
CA ARG A 2 60.36 -53.79 16.63
C ARG A 2 60.48 -52.62 15.63
N PHE A 3 60.88 -51.46 16.18
CA PHE A 3 61.60 -50.32 15.55
C PHE A 3 60.93 -49.58 14.38
N GLY A 4 61.23 -48.29 14.13
CA GLY A 4 62.12 -47.34 14.84
C GLY A 4 62.30 -46.08 13.99
N GLU A 5 62.11 -44.88 14.55
CA GLU A 5 63.19 -43.96 14.94
C GLU A 5 64.11 -43.42 13.83
N SER A 6 64.03 -42.11 13.57
CA SER A 6 65.13 -41.15 13.83
C SER A 6 64.67 -39.71 13.51
N ARG A 7 64.59 -38.81 14.50
CA ARG A 7 65.65 -37.89 15.03
C ARG A 7 66.02 -36.77 14.04
N ALA A 8 65.81 -35.47 14.27
CA ALA A 8 65.87 -34.58 15.45
C ALA A 8 67.24 -33.92 15.71
N THR A 9 67.25 -32.58 15.64
CA THR A 9 68.22 -31.60 16.21
C THR A 9 67.48 -30.25 16.24
N LEU A 10 67.01 -29.70 17.37
CA LEU A 10 67.74 -28.97 18.42
C LEU A 10 68.73 -27.90 17.92
N SER A 11 68.41 -26.62 18.12
CA SER A 11 68.91 -25.83 19.27
C SER A 11 68.31 -24.42 19.32
N ALA A 12 68.35 -23.78 20.48
CA ALA A 12 67.73 -22.48 20.79
C ALA A 12 68.76 -21.45 21.30
N LEU A 13 68.25 -20.30 21.75
CA LEU A 13 68.90 -19.14 22.41
C LEU A 13 69.36 -18.02 21.45
N LEU A 14 69.40 -16.74 21.83
CA LEU A 14 68.64 -15.83 22.72
C LEU A 14 69.41 -14.49 22.68
N SER A 15 68.70 -13.35 22.77
CA SER A 15 69.23 -12.01 23.13
C SER A 15 70.18 -11.28 22.16
N ALA A 16 70.31 -9.94 22.16
CA ALA A 16 69.39 -8.81 22.44
C ALA A 16 70.13 -7.46 22.17
N VAL A 17 69.40 -6.33 22.16
CA VAL A 17 69.86 -4.93 22.38
C VAL A 17 70.39 -4.10 21.17
N LEU A 18 69.60 -3.07 20.80
CA LEU A 18 69.89 -1.65 20.40
C LEU A 18 71.18 -1.33 19.58
N THR A 19 71.26 -0.40 18.60
CA THR A 19 70.49 0.80 18.15
C THR A 19 71.06 1.26 16.76
N ALA A 20 70.60 2.24 15.96
CA ALA A 20 69.47 3.20 15.93
C ALA A 20 69.29 3.78 14.48
N VAL A 21 68.14 4.46 14.23
CA VAL A 21 67.93 5.77 13.52
C VAL A 21 68.74 6.12 12.25
N VAL A 22 68.19 6.62 11.12
CA VAL A 22 66.81 6.88 10.60
C VAL A 22 66.90 7.13 9.07
N ALA A 23 65.77 6.97 8.35
CA ALA A 23 65.35 7.64 7.09
C ALA A 23 65.07 6.70 5.90
N GLY A 24 63.83 6.71 5.41
CA GLY A 24 63.38 5.98 4.23
C GLY A 24 61.87 5.73 4.25
N CYS A 25 61.07 6.74 3.89
CA CYS A 25 59.62 6.66 3.96
C CYS A 25 59.01 5.86 2.81
N ALA A 26 58.29 4.78 3.12
CA ALA A 26 57.14 4.26 2.38
C ALA A 26 56.38 3.33 3.33
N GLN A 27 55.27 3.79 3.92
CA GLN A 27 54.43 2.93 4.77
C GLN A 27 53.43 2.20 3.88
N ASP A 28 53.38 0.88 4.02
CA ASP A 28 52.21 0.09 3.64
C ASP A 28 51.02 0.59 4.47
N GLY A 29 50.10 1.28 3.81
CA GLY A 29 48.80 1.62 4.36
C GLY A 29 47.90 0.39 4.33
N SER A 30 47.79 -0.30 5.46
CA SER A 30 46.67 -1.19 5.68
C SER A 30 45.40 -0.35 5.81
N ASP A 31 44.58 -0.32 4.76
CA ASP A 31 43.21 0.23 4.85
C ASP A 31 42.40 -0.64 5.80
N GLY A 32 42.42 -0.26 7.08
CA GLY A 32 41.50 -0.76 8.07
C GLY A 32 40.12 -0.20 7.77
N ALA A 33 39.28 -1.00 7.11
CA ALA A 33 37.84 -0.79 7.15
C ALA A 33 37.42 -0.73 8.62
N ASP A 34 36.68 0.32 9.00
CA ASP A 34 36.19 0.48 10.37
C ASP A 34 35.21 -0.68 10.66
N PRO A 35 35.46 -1.52 11.69
CA PRO A 35 34.56 -2.63 12.02
C PRO A 35 33.15 -2.16 12.45
N HIS A 36 32.91 -0.85 12.59
CA HIS A 36 31.58 -0.28 12.83
C HIS A 36 30.77 0.04 11.55
N GLU A 37 31.35 -0.03 10.35
CA GLU A 37 30.63 0.37 9.12
C GLU A 37 29.73 -0.73 8.53
N THR A 38 29.83 -1.98 9.02
CA THR A 38 29.32 -3.19 8.31
C THR A 38 28.04 -3.82 8.86
N THR A 39 27.27 -3.17 9.76
CA THR A 39 26.04 -3.78 10.33
C THR A 39 24.82 -2.84 10.40
N ARG A 40 24.51 -2.09 9.32
CA ARG A 40 23.25 -1.34 9.20
C ARG A 40 22.25 -1.89 8.16
N LEU A 41 22.71 -2.80 7.30
CA LEU A 41 21.87 -3.62 6.42
C LEU A 41 22.11 -5.10 6.75
N SER A 42 21.07 -5.84 7.11
CA SER A 42 21.16 -7.29 7.29
C SER A 42 19.78 -7.96 7.18
N TYR A 43 19.76 -9.25 6.80
CA TYR A 43 18.57 -10.08 6.90
C TYR A 43 18.83 -11.25 7.85
N VAL A 44 17.90 -11.49 8.77
CA VAL A 44 17.99 -12.60 9.75
C VAL A 44 16.69 -13.40 9.73
N SER A 45 16.76 -14.69 9.41
CA SER A 45 15.59 -15.56 9.46
C SER A 45 15.08 -15.72 10.90
N ALA A 46 13.77 -15.75 11.05
CA ALA A 46 13.06 -15.85 12.31
C ALA A 46 11.80 -16.70 12.15
N PRO A 47 11.25 -17.30 13.23
CA PRO A 47 9.93 -17.91 13.18
C PRO A 47 8.86 -16.92 12.73
N CYS A 48 7.95 -17.34 11.86
CA CYS A 48 6.80 -16.52 11.48
C CYS A 48 5.92 -16.19 12.71
N PRO A 49 5.40 -14.96 12.86
CA PRO A 49 4.53 -14.60 13.97
C PRO A 49 3.28 -15.48 14.06
N ARG A 50 2.96 -15.96 15.28
CA ARG A 50 1.78 -16.79 15.54
C ARG A 50 1.01 -16.30 16.78
N PRO A 51 -0.28 -15.93 16.66
CA PRO A 51 -0.99 -15.68 15.38
C PRO A 51 -0.33 -14.55 14.59
N ASN A 52 -0.58 -14.48 13.27
CA ASN A 52 -0.07 -13.38 12.44
C ASN A 52 -0.74 -12.01 12.76
N PHE A 53 -1.69 -11.95 13.69
CA PHE A 53 -2.09 -10.72 14.37
C PHE A 53 -2.67 -11.01 15.78
N PRO A 54 -2.32 -10.26 16.84
CA PRO A 54 -2.92 -10.43 18.16
C PRO A 54 -4.44 -10.17 18.16
N GLY A 55 -5.24 -11.20 18.42
CA GLY A 55 -6.71 -11.11 18.45
C GLY A 55 -7.41 -11.61 17.19
N VAL A 56 -6.69 -11.80 16.07
CA VAL A 56 -7.24 -12.46 14.89
C VAL A 56 -7.16 -13.99 15.07
N PRO A 57 -8.22 -14.75 14.71
CA PRO A 57 -8.20 -16.22 14.73
C PRO A 57 -7.06 -16.84 13.92
N GLU A 58 -6.73 -18.09 14.22
CA GLU A 58 -5.56 -18.79 13.66
C GLU A 58 -5.78 -19.22 12.19
N SER A 59 -5.59 -18.28 11.26
CA SER A 59 -5.40 -18.50 9.83
C SER A 59 -4.10 -17.86 9.29
N GLY A 60 -3.27 -17.33 10.18
CA GLY A 60 -2.01 -16.67 9.82
C GLY A 60 -0.97 -17.64 9.26
N LEU A 61 -0.09 -17.10 8.39
CA LEU A 61 1.05 -17.74 7.70
C LEU A 61 1.28 -19.22 8.07
N GLY A 62 0.84 -20.10 7.19
CA GLY A 62 0.90 -21.55 7.34
C GLY A 62 2.34 -22.12 7.28
N PRO A 63 2.49 -23.47 7.36
CA PRO A 63 3.78 -24.14 7.29
C PRO A 63 4.56 -23.88 5.98
N GLU A 64 3.89 -23.44 4.92
CA GLU A 64 4.46 -23.06 3.61
C GLU A 64 5.21 -21.71 3.62
N PHE A 65 5.17 -20.96 4.72
CA PHE A 65 5.88 -19.70 4.88
C PHE A 65 7.15 -19.82 5.72
N THR A 66 8.24 -19.27 5.21
CA THR A 66 9.44 -18.92 6.00
C THR A 66 9.47 -17.43 6.26
N CYS A 67 10.05 -16.99 7.38
CA CYS A 67 10.08 -15.57 7.75
C CYS A 67 11.47 -15.10 8.18
N GLY A 68 11.61 -13.78 8.26
CA GLY A 68 12.78 -13.11 8.79
C GLY A 68 12.60 -11.60 8.87
N TYR A 69 13.60 -10.95 9.44
CA TYR A 69 13.64 -9.51 9.62
C TYR A 69 14.78 -8.91 8.80
N LEU A 70 14.42 -7.96 7.94
CA LEU A 70 15.36 -7.04 7.32
C LEU A 70 15.63 -5.89 8.31
N THR A 71 16.89 -5.67 8.66
CA THR A 71 17.31 -4.47 9.41
C THR A 71 17.87 -3.45 8.43
N VAL A 72 17.35 -2.22 8.49
CA VAL A 72 17.72 -1.07 7.63
C VAL A 72 17.78 0.22 8.46
N PRO A 73 18.44 1.29 7.98
CA PRO A 73 18.28 2.62 8.57
C PRO A 73 16.82 3.08 8.58
N GLU A 74 16.40 3.76 9.65
CA GLU A 74 15.12 4.46 9.70
C GLU A 74 15.12 5.56 8.65
N ASN A 75 15.99 6.56 8.81
CA ASN A 75 16.12 7.68 7.89
C ASN A 75 17.50 7.62 7.25
N ARG A 76 17.57 7.38 5.93
CA ARG A 76 18.83 7.26 5.20
C ARG A 76 19.55 8.61 5.02
N ARG A 77 18.91 9.73 5.40
CA ARG A 77 19.49 11.08 5.45
C ARG A 77 20.15 11.41 6.80
N VAL A 78 20.08 10.52 7.80
CA VAL A 78 20.65 10.72 9.14
C VAL A 78 21.86 9.79 9.32
N ASP A 79 23.06 10.37 9.26
CA ASP A 79 24.31 9.65 9.53
C ASP A 79 24.28 9.01 10.93
N ASN A 80 24.56 7.70 10.98
CA ASN A 80 24.49 6.89 12.20
C ASN A 80 23.15 6.99 12.96
N GLY A 81 22.06 7.24 12.23
CA GLY A 81 20.70 7.20 12.74
C GLY A 81 20.24 5.81 13.21
N ARG A 82 19.05 5.78 13.81
CA ARG A 82 18.39 4.55 14.28
C ARG A 82 18.15 3.57 13.13
N THR A 83 18.18 2.27 13.42
CA THR A 83 17.72 1.22 12.51
C THR A 83 16.33 0.72 12.90
N ILE A 84 15.59 0.22 11.91
CA ILE A 84 14.27 -0.42 12.06
C ILE A 84 14.34 -1.86 11.57
N GLN A 85 13.38 -2.68 12.00
CA GLN A 85 13.23 -4.06 11.51
C GLN A 85 11.93 -4.18 10.69
N ILE A 86 12.03 -4.80 9.52
CA ILE A 86 10.95 -4.99 8.57
C ILE A 86 10.66 -6.48 8.48
N LEU A 87 9.43 -6.91 8.79
CA LEU A 87 9.03 -8.31 8.63
C LEU A 87 8.94 -8.65 7.15
N VAL A 88 9.51 -9.80 6.80
CA VAL A 88 9.40 -10.43 5.50
C VAL A 88 8.92 -11.87 5.69
N ALA A 89 7.98 -12.29 4.85
CA ALA A 89 7.59 -13.69 4.70
C ALA A 89 7.83 -14.14 3.26
N ARG A 90 8.33 -15.35 3.06
CA ARG A 90 8.47 -16.01 1.76
C ARG A 90 7.57 -17.23 1.76
N ALA A 91 6.61 -17.26 0.84
CA ALA A 91 5.95 -18.49 0.44
C ALA A 91 6.88 -19.21 -0.55
N GLU A 92 7.13 -20.50 -0.29
CA GLU A 92 7.88 -21.34 -1.24
C GLU A 92 7.03 -21.62 -2.50
N ALA A 93 7.70 -21.80 -3.62
CA ALA A 93 7.06 -22.24 -4.86
C ALA A 93 6.43 -23.64 -4.70
N LEU A 94 5.33 -23.91 -5.43
CA LEU A 94 4.69 -25.23 -5.44
C LEU A 94 5.35 -26.21 -6.44
N SER A 95 6.07 -25.69 -7.43
CA SER A 95 6.75 -26.46 -8.47
C SER A 95 7.99 -27.22 -7.96
N ASP A 96 8.18 -28.46 -8.42
CA ASP A 96 9.38 -29.28 -8.14
C ASP A 96 10.68 -28.68 -8.73
N ALA A 97 10.56 -27.75 -9.69
CA ALA A 97 11.67 -27.12 -10.38
C ALA A 97 11.42 -25.60 -10.49
N PRO A 98 11.43 -24.86 -9.37
CA PRO A 98 11.03 -23.46 -9.34
C PRO A 98 12.02 -22.55 -10.04
N ALA A 99 11.50 -21.48 -10.64
CA ALA A 99 12.33 -20.42 -11.21
C ALA A 99 13.06 -19.64 -10.10
N ALA A 100 14.29 -19.21 -10.39
CA ALA A 100 15.19 -18.64 -9.38
C ALA A 100 14.94 -17.15 -9.07
N ASP A 101 14.16 -16.48 -9.92
CA ASP A 101 13.69 -15.10 -9.77
C ASP A 101 12.36 -15.06 -8.98
N PRO A 102 12.32 -14.55 -7.73
CA PRO A 102 11.08 -14.49 -6.97
C PRO A 102 10.14 -13.38 -7.47
N ILE A 103 8.86 -13.49 -7.13
CA ILE A 103 7.90 -12.38 -7.21
C ILE A 103 7.91 -11.66 -5.87
N VAL A 104 8.15 -10.35 -5.85
CA VAL A 104 8.02 -9.52 -4.66
C VAL A 104 6.67 -8.81 -4.69
N TYR A 105 5.84 -9.09 -3.69
CA TYR A 105 4.52 -8.49 -3.52
C TYR A 105 4.65 -7.15 -2.78
N LEU A 106 4.36 -6.07 -3.51
CA LEU A 106 4.34 -4.70 -2.98
C LEU A 106 2.91 -4.39 -2.53
N ALA A 107 2.72 -4.25 -1.22
CA ALA A 107 1.41 -4.16 -0.61
C ALA A 107 0.65 -2.87 -0.96
N SER A 108 -0.67 -3.00 -1.11
CA SER A 108 -1.61 -1.86 -1.17
C SER A 108 -1.59 -1.06 0.14
N GLY A 109 -2.16 0.16 0.13
CA GLY A 109 -2.11 1.09 1.24
C GLY A 109 -2.11 2.55 0.75
N PRO A 110 -1.16 3.40 1.16
CA PRO A 110 -0.03 3.12 2.06
C PRO A 110 -0.44 2.66 3.47
N GLY A 111 0.42 1.87 4.12
CA GLY A 111 0.19 1.32 5.47
C GLY A 111 -0.44 -0.08 5.53
N GLY A 112 -0.74 -0.71 4.39
CA GLY A 112 -1.07 -2.14 4.34
C GLY A 112 0.18 -3.01 4.45
N ALA A 113 0.01 -4.25 4.91
CA ALA A 113 1.08 -5.20 5.21
C ALA A 113 0.99 -6.42 4.30
N GLY A 114 2.07 -6.78 3.61
CA GLY A 114 2.09 -7.90 2.65
C GLY A 114 1.68 -9.24 3.27
N THR A 115 2.05 -9.50 4.53
CA THR A 115 1.68 -10.76 5.22
C THR A 115 0.20 -10.87 5.56
N LEU A 116 -0.58 -9.77 5.50
CA LEU A 116 -2.04 -9.82 5.62
C LEU A 116 -2.70 -10.19 4.29
N SER A 117 -2.11 -9.80 3.15
CA SER A 117 -2.55 -10.22 1.81
C SER A 117 -2.13 -11.64 1.46
N ALA A 118 -1.04 -12.13 2.04
CA ALA A 118 -0.37 -13.37 1.62
C ALA A 118 -1.29 -14.60 1.51
N PRO A 119 -2.19 -14.93 2.47
CA PRO A 119 -3.04 -16.11 2.34
C PRO A 119 -3.96 -16.07 1.11
N GLY A 120 -4.52 -14.89 0.78
CA GLY A 120 -5.36 -14.71 -0.41
C GLY A 120 -4.56 -14.76 -1.72
N VAL A 121 -3.38 -14.15 -1.74
CA VAL A 121 -2.47 -14.15 -2.90
C VAL A 121 -1.98 -15.56 -3.23
N ILE A 122 -1.67 -16.36 -2.21
CA ILE A 122 -1.25 -17.76 -2.36
C ILE A 122 -2.43 -18.67 -2.70
N ALA A 123 -3.63 -18.43 -2.16
CA ALA A 123 -4.85 -19.11 -2.61
C ALA A 123 -5.19 -18.82 -4.09
N GLY A 124 -4.80 -17.64 -4.60
CA GLY A 124 -4.85 -17.28 -6.02
C GLY A 124 -3.73 -17.89 -6.89
N GLY A 125 -2.82 -18.68 -6.32
CA GLY A 125 -1.81 -19.43 -7.07
C GLY A 125 -0.56 -18.65 -7.50
N MET A 126 -0.29 -17.47 -6.95
CA MET A 126 0.86 -16.64 -7.34
C MET A 126 2.22 -17.34 -7.13
N ASN A 127 2.31 -18.32 -6.23
CA ASN A 127 3.50 -19.14 -5.97
C ASN A 127 3.54 -20.46 -6.75
N ALA A 128 2.84 -20.59 -7.87
CA ALA A 128 2.85 -21.83 -8.67
C ALA A 128 4.29 -22.27 -9.01
N ASP A 129 5.06 -21.41 -9.68
CA ASP A 129 6.40 -21.72 -10.20
C ASP A 129 7.54 -20.86 -9.64
N ARG A 130 7.22 -19.89 -8.76
CA ARG A 130 8.17 -18.96 -8.12
C ARG A 130 7.90 -18.82 -6.64
N ASP A 131 8.94 -18.52 -5.87
CA ASP A 131 8.75 -18.00 -4.52
C ASP A 131 8.04 -16.65 -4.56
N VAL A 132 7.15 -16.40 -3.60
CA VAL A 132 6.52 -15.08 -3.42
C VAL A 132 6.98 -14.48 -2.10
N ILE A 133 7.61 -13.30 -2.18
CA ILE A 133 8.14 -12.56 -1.04
C ILE A 133 7.16 -11.44 -0.69
N PHE A 134 6.59 -11.52 0.50
CA PHE A 134 5.70 -10.53 1.10
C PHE A 134 6.48 -9.68 2.09
N VAL A 135 6.51 -8.37 1.86
CA VAL A 135 7.13 -7.40 2.76
C VAL A 135 6.05 -6.69 3.57
N ASN A 136 6.29 -6.49 4.87
CA ASN A 136 5.48 -5.58 5.69
C ASN A 136 6.20 -4.23 5.76
N PRO A 137 5.75 -3.20 5.01
CA PRO A 137 6.41 -1.90 4.96
C PRO A 137 6.76 -1.33 6.33
N ARG A 138 7.80 -0.50 6.37
CA ARG A 138 8.19 0.29 7.56
C ARG A 138 6.96 0.87 8.28
N GLY A 139 6.85 0.63 9.60
CA GLY A 139 5.74 1.14 10.40
C GLY A 139 4.44 0.33 10.32
N THR A 140 4.38 -0.78 9.58
CA THR A 140 3.23 -1.70 9.55
C THR A 140 3.40 -2.86 10.54
N VAL A 141 2.41 -3.76 10.62
CA VAL A 141 2.38 -4.80 11.66
C VAL A 141 3.61 -5.72 11.66
N HIS A 142 4.07 -6.06 12.86
CA HIS A 142 5.26 -6.87 13.18
C HIS A 142 6.61 -6.27 12.77
N SER A 143 6.64 -5.24 11.94
CA SER A 143 7.83 -4.40 11.76
C SER A 143 8.05 -3.55 13.03
N ASP A 144 9.31 -3.34 13.43
CA ASP A 144 9.69 -2.55 14.61
C ASP A 144 10.35 -1.24 14.18
N PRO A 145 9.76 -0.07 14.50
CA PRO A 145 8.54 0.13 15.29
C PRO A 145 7.27 -0.06 14.46
N PHE A 146 6.21 -0.51 15.12
CA PHE A 146 4.86 -0.53 14.56
C PHE A 146 4.16 0.82 14.82
N LEU A 147 3.75 1.51 13.75
CA LEU A 147 3.11 2.82 13.81
C LEU A 147 1.60 2.74 13.56
N SER A 148 0.91 1.92 14.35
CA SER A 148 -0.56 1.87 14.34
C SER A 148 -1.19 3.09 15.02
N CYS A 149 -2.41 3.43 14.59
CA CYS A 149 -3.26 4.46 15.19
C CYS A 149 -4.66 3.89 15.52
N PRO A 150 -4.80 3.03 16.55
CA PRO A 150 -6.13 2.61 17.03
C PRO A 150 -7.04 3.80 17.38
N GLU A 151 -6.49 4.97 17.72
CA GLU A 151 -7.26 6.21 17.91
C GLU A 151 -8.03 6.62 16.64
N THR A 152 -7.43 6.41 15.46
CA THR A 152 -8.06 6.71 14.16
C THR A 152 -9.11 5.66 13.79
N ASP A 153 -8.88 4.39 14.14
CA ASP A 153 -9.88 3.32 13.96
C ASP A 153 -11.10 3.54 14.88
N GLU A 154 -10.87 3.93 16.14
CA GLU A 154 -11.94 4.32 17.08
C GLU A 154 -12.72 5.54 16.60
N PHE A 155 -12.04 6.53 16.00
CA PHE A 155 -12.72 7.65 15.34
C PHE A 155 -13.55 7.17 14.15
N THR A 156 -13.03 6.28 13.31
CA THR A 156 -13.73 5.73 12.13
C THR A 156 -15.01 5.03 12.55
N ALA A 157 -14.93 4.12 13.52
CA ALA A 157 -16.07 3.46 14.15
C ALA A 157 -17.12 4.46 14.68
N ARG A 158 -16.66 5.52 15.37
CA ARG A 158 -17.53 6.59 15.88
C ARG A 158 -18.17 7.43 14.77
N SER A 159 -17.49 7.62 13.64
CA SER A 159 -17.92 8.48 12.53
C SER A 159 -19.19 7.97 11.84
N ILE A 160 -19.49 6.68 11.94
CA ILE A 160 -20.71 6.02 11.44
C ILE A 160 -21.98 6.76 11.91
N ASN A 161 -22.01 7.25 13.15
CA ASN A 161 -23.13 8.00 13.72
C ASN A 161 -22.95 9.54 13.71
N LEU A 162 -22.04 10.06 12.89
CA LEU A 162 -21.82 11.50 12.71
C LEU A 162 -22.19 11.94 11.29
N VAL A 163 -22.50 13.23 11.10
CA VAL A 163 -22.57 13.82 9.76
C VAL A 163 -21.13 14.12 9.33
N LEU A 164 -20.67 13.51 8.23
CA LEU A 164 -19.26 13.47 7.86
C LEU A 164 -18.75 14.84 7.42
N ALA A 165 -19.46 15.56 6.54
CA ALA A 165 -19.07 16.89 6.04
C ALA A 165 -18.94 18.01 7.11
N ARG A 166 -19.27 17.77 8.39
CA ARG A 166 -19.21 18.80 9.43
C ARG A 166 -17.78 19.05 9.90
N GLN A 167 -17.42 20.33 10.07
CA GLN A 167 -16.15 20.73 10.69
C GLN A 167 -15.95 20.13 12.10
N SER A 168 -17.03 19.85 12.85
CA SER A 168 -16.93 19.12 14.13
C SER A 168 -16.40 17.70 13.97
N THR A 169 -16.70 17.03 12.86
CA THR A 169 -16.23 15.68 12.53
C THR A 169 -14.78 15.73 12.07
N ALA A 170 -14.42 16.71 11.22
CA ALA A 170 -13.03 16.98 10.85
C ALA A 170 -12.11 17.28 12.05
N ASN A 171 -12.62 18.04 13.03
CA ASN A 171 -11.88 18.32 14.27
C ASN A 171 -11.68 17.06 15.14
N LEU A 172 -12.61 16.11 15.09
CA LEU A 172 -12.48 14.81 15.79
C LEU A 172 -11.47 13.90 15.08
N ALA A 173 -11.46 13.87 13.74
CA ALA A 173 -10.45 13.16 12.96
C ALA A 173 -9.03 13.67 13.26
N ALA A 174 -8.84 14.99 13.22
CA ALA A 174 -7.58 15.63 13.58
C ALA A 174 -7.17 15.36 15.03
N ALA A 175 -8.11 15.33 15.97
CA ALA A 175 -7.81 15.00 17.36
C ALA A 175 -7.34 13.54 17.55
N ALA A 176 -7.93 12.59 16.82
CA ALA A 176 -7.49 11.19 16.81
C ALA A 176 -6.06 11.04 16.25
N VAL A 177 -5.77 11.70 15.12
CA VAL A 177 -4.41 11.71 14.53
C VAL A 177 -3.40 12.39 15.45
N ALA A 178 -3.76 13.49 16.11
CA ALA A 178 -2.90 14.16 17.09
C ALA A 178 -2.59 13.23 18.29
N ALA A 179 -3.60 12.55 18.84
CA ALA A 179 -3.42 11.61 19.94
C ALA A 179 -2.50 10.43 19.55
N CYS A 180 -2.70 9.84 18.37
CA CYS A 180 -1.80 8.82 17.84
C CYS A 180 -0.37 9.34 17.70
N ARG A 181 -0.18 10.54 17.13
CA ARG A 181 1.13 11.17 16.98
C ARG A 181 1.82 11.37 18.34
N GLU A 182 1.10 11.90 19.32
CA GLU A 182 1.63 12.13 20.67
C GLU A 182 2.07 10.82 21.33
N ARG A 183 1.26 9.75 21.22
CA ARG A 183 1.64 8.41 21.71
C ARG A 183 2.89 7.89 21.00
N LEU A 184 2.92 7.91 19.66
CA LEU A 184 4.03 7.39 18.87
C LEU A 184 5.33 8.21 19.06
N ALA A 185 5.25 9.52 19.33
CA ALA A 185 6.42 10.36 19.55
C ALA A 185 7.25 9.92 20.77
N THR A 186 6.64 9.21 21.73
CA THR A 186 7.34 8.69 22.92
C THR A 186 8.38 7.61 22.61
N SER A 187 8.32 6.95 21.44
CA SER A 187 9.29 5.92 21.03
C SER A 187 10.47 6.46 20.21
N GLY A 188 10.59 7.78 20.03
CA GLY A 188 11.73 8.40 19.33
C GLY A 188 11.71 8.24 17.80
N VAL A 189 10.54 7.94 17.24
CA VAL A 189 10.28 7.75 15.80
C VAL A 189 10.52 9.03 14.99
N ASP A 190 11.23 8.90 13.87
CA ASP A 190 11.30 9.94 12.84
C ASP A 190 10.15 9.77 11.84
N PHE A 191 9.05 10.44 12.11
CA PHE A 191 7.85 10.42 11.27
C PHE A 191 8.08 10.85 9.81
N ALA A 192 9.14 11.60 9.50
CA ALA A 192 9.45 11.96 8.12
C ALA A 192 9.92 10.75 7.30
N ALA A 193 10.52 9.74 7.95
CA ALA A 193 11.08 8.54 7.34
C ALA A 193 10.03 7.51 6.87
N TYR A 194 8.75 7.68 7.23
CA TYR A 194 7.67 6.78 6.85
C TYR A 194 7.02 7.29 5.56
N ASN A 195 7.79 7.18 4.48
CA ASN A 195 7.47 7.69 3.16
C ASN A 195 7.78 6.64 2.08
N SER A 196 7.34 6.89 0.86
CA SER A 196 7.39 5.92 -0.23
C SER A 196 8.80 5.71 -0.81
N LEU A 197 9.66 6.74 -0.80
CA LEU A 197 11.07 6.63 -1.21
C LEU A 197 11.87 5.68 -0.31
N GLU A 198 11.74 5.87 1.01
CA GLU A 198 12.44 5.05 1.99
C GLU A 198 11.89 3.61 1.97
N ASN A 199 10.57 3.44 1.78
CA ASN A 199 9.93 2.14 1.62
C ASN A 199 10.36 1.42 0.32
N ALA A 200 10.44 2.11 -0.82
CA ALA A 200 10.96 1.55 -2.07
C ALA A 200 12.44 1.12 -1.91
N THR A 201 13.24 1.90 -1.19
CA THR A 201 14.63 1.57 -0.90
C THR A 201 14.76 0.34 0.02
N ASP A 202 13.82 0.12 0.95
CA ASP A 202 13.80 -1.10 1.78
C ASP A 202 13.67 -2.38 0.94
N HIS A 203 12.94 -2.33 -0.18
CA HIS A 203 12.78 -3.48 -1.08
C HIS A 203 14.07 -3.76 -1.88
N ALA A 204 14.80 -2.73 -2.28
CA ALA A 204 16.12 -2.86 -2.93
C ALA A 204 17.19 -3.38 -1.96
N ASP A 205 17.17 -2.90 -0.71
CA ASP A 205 17.99 -3.40 0.39
C ASP A 205 17.66 -4.87 0.70
N LEU A 206 16.38 -5.26 0.69
CA LEU A 206 15.96 -6.66 0.85
C LEU A 206 16.52 -7.57 -0.24
N ARG A 207 16.37 -7.17 -1.50
CA ARG A 207 16.92 -7.90 -2.66
C ARG A 207 18.42 -8.12 -2.49
N THR A 208 19.16 -7.09 -2.06
CA THR A 208 20.61 -7.17 -1.79
C THR A 208 20.93 -8.09 -0.61
N ALA A 209 20.22 -7.96 0.52
CA ALA A 209 20.45 -8.74 1.73
C ALA A 209 20.12 -10.24 1.56
N LEU A 210 19.17 -10.58 0.68
CA LEU A 210 18.84 -11.96 0.31
C LEU A 210 19.72 -12.52 -0.83
N GLY A 211 20.58 -11.70 -1.45
CA GLY A 211 21.41 -12.11 -2.58
C GLY A 211 20.63 -12.40 -3.87
N ILE A 212 19.45 -11.81 -4.03
CA ILE A 212 18.56 -12.03 -5.16
C ILE A 212 19.11 -11.30 -6.40
N LYS A 213 19.48 -12.07 -7.43
CA LYS A 213 20.08 -11.51 -8.65
C LYS A 213 19.07 -10.79 -9.52
N GLU A 214 17.98 -11.49 -9.83
CA GLU A 214 16.87 -11.04 -10.66
C GLU A 214 15.57 -11.25 -9.89
N TRP A 215 14.60 -10.36 -10.08
CA TRP A 215 13.35 -10.32 -9.32
C TRP A 215 12.24 -9.67 -10.14
N ASN A 216 11.01 -10.08 -9.87
CA ASN A 216 9.81 -9.54 -10.51
C ASN A 216 9.00 -8.78 -9.46
N LEU A 217 8.43 -7.63 -9.84
CA LEU A 217 7.62 -6.83 -8.93
C LEU A 217 6.15 -6.99 -9.27
N TYR A 218 5.32 -7.34 -8.29
CA TYR A 218 3.88 -7.20 -8.37
C TYR A 218 3.44 -6.08 -7.44
N GLY A 219 2.93 -4.99 -8.00
CA GLY A 219 2.46 -3.84 -7.25
C GLY A 219 0.99 -3.55 -7.52
N VAL A 220 0.17 -3.60 -6.46
CA VAL A 220 -1.25 -3.25 -6.54
C VAL A 220 -1.54 -1.95 -5.80
N SER A 221 -2.29 -1.02 -6.43
CA SER A 221 -2.64 0.27 -5.83
C SER A 221 -1.38 1.06 -5.42
N TYR A 222 -1.22 1.47 -4.16
CA TYR A 222 0.03 2.02 -3.63
C TYR A 222 1.28 1.16 -3.93
N GLY A 223 1.15 -0.16 -4.00
CA GLY A 223 2.26 -1.04 -4.40
C GLY A 223 2.76 -0.78 -5.83
N SER A 224 1.90 -0.27 -6.71
CA SER A 224 2.29 0.13 -8.08
C SER A 224 3.09 1.44 -8.10
N ASP A 225 2.80 2.38 -7.20
CA ASP A 225 3.65 3.56 -6.97
C ASP A 225 5.05 3.12 -6.49
N LEU A 226 5.11 2.22 -5.50
CA LEU A 226 6.38 1.64 -5.05
C LEU A 226 7.15 0.96 -6.19
N ALA A 227 6.47 0.19 -7.05
CA ALA A 227 7.11 -0.43 -8.22
C ALA A 227 7.71 0.61 -9.17
N LEU A 228 6.98 1.69 -9.45
CA LEU A 228 7.44 2.80 -10.28
C LEU A 228 8.63 3.54 -9.63
N GLN A 229 8.63 3.72 -8.31
CA GLN A 229 9.77 4.32 -7.59
C GLN A 229 10.99 3.37 -7.57
N ILE A 230 10.80 2.05 -7.43
CA ILE A 230 11.88 1.07 -7.59
C ILE A 230 12.44 1.10 -9.03
N LEU A 231 11.60 1.15 -10.06
CA LEU A 231 12.06 1.28 -11.45
C LEU A 231 12.85 2.57 -11.73
N ARG A 232 12.53 3.66 -11.01
CA ARG A 232 13.21 4.96 -11.13
C ARG A 232 14.56 4.99 -10.39
N ASP A 233 14.58 4.52 -9.14
CA ASP A 233 15.68 4.77 -8.21
C ASP A 233 16.56 3.52 -7.96
N HIS A 234 15.99 2.32 -8.11
CA HIS A 234 16.63 1.03 -7.79
C HIS A 234 16.37 -0.07 -8.85
N PRO A 235 16.60 0.18 -10.16
CA PRO A 235 16.22 -0.75 -11.24
C PRO A 235 17.04 -2.05 -11.29
N ASP A 236 18.09 -2.18 -10.47
CA ASP A 236 19.04 -3.29 -10.57
C ASP A 236 18.38 -4.66 -10.38
N GLY A 237 18.50 -5.52 -11.39
CA GLY A 237 17.96 -6.87 -11.43
C GLY A 237 16.45 -6.97 -11.64
N VAL A 238 15.71 -5.86 -11.75
CA VAL A 238 14.26 -5.92 -11.99
C VAL A 238 14.03 -6.48 -13.40
N ARG A 239 13.45 -7.68 -13.46
CA ARG A 239 13.27 -8.48 -14.68
C ARG A 239 11.95 -8.18 -15.38
N SER A 240 10.88 -8.08 -14.61
CA SER A 240 9.56 -7.62 -15.08
C SER A 240 8.78 -6.96 -13.95
N VAL A 241 7.79 -6.14 -14.33
CA VAL A 241 6.90 -5.46 -13.39
C VAL A 241 5.44 -5.64 -13.79
N VAL A 242 4.57 -5.90 -12.82
CA VAL A 242 3.12 -5.94 -12.98
C VAL A 242 2.52 -4.86 -12.10
N LEU A 243 1.84 -3.89 -12.72
CA LEU A 243 1.15 -2.78 -12.08
C LEU A 243 -0.36 -3.03 -12.16
N ASP A 244 -0.97 -3.45 -11.06
CA ASP A 244 -2.42 -3.62 -10.96
C ASP A 244 -3.03 -2.38 -10.31
N SER A 245 -3.95 -1.70 -11.03
CA SER A 245 -4.65 -0.52 -10.55
C SER A 245 -3.68 0.62 -10.17
N VAL A 246 -3.11 1.23 -11.21
CA VAL A 246 -1.88 2.02 -11.14
C VAL A 246 -2.03 3.38 -10.43
N VAL A 247 -1.03 3.71 -9.61
CA VAL A 247 -0.85 5.01 -8.95
C VAL A 247 0.43 5.66 -9.50
N PRO A 248 0.34 6.73 -10.30
CA PRO A 248 1.51 7.45 -10.81
C PRO A 248 2.18 8.31 -9.72
N PRO A 249 3.52 8.22 -9.50
CA PRO A 249 4.22 9.02 -8.49
C PRO A 249 4.21 10.53 -8.79
N ASN A 250 3.99 10.91 -10.05
CA ASN A 250 3.99 12.28 -10.55
C ASN A 250 2.65 13.01 -10.39
N ILE A 251 1.54 12.30 -10.13
CA ILE A 251 0.25 12.96 -9.88
C ILE A 251 0.11 13.34 -8.41
N ASN A 252 -0.67 14.38 -8.14
CA ASN A 252 -1.15 14.61 -6.77
C ASN A 252 -2.52 13.97 -6.64
N ILE A 253 -2.62 12.85 -5.92
CA ILE A 253 -3.91 12.18 -5.69
C ILE A 253 -4.89 13.13 -5.04
N VAL A 254 -4.48 14.04 -4.14
CA VAL A 254 -5.40 14.97 -3.47
C VAL A 254 -6.05 15.95 -4.46
N ASP A 255 -5.38 16.29 -5.56
CA ASP A 255 -5.92 17.17 -6.61
C ASP A 255 -6.79 16.41 -7.62
N ARG A 256 -6.55 15.10 -7.81
CA ARG A 256 -7.21 14.25 -8.83
C ARG A 256 -8.11 13.17 -8.25
N TRP A 257 -8.29 13.12 -6.93
CA TRP A 257 -8.90 11.97 -6.21
C TRP A 257 -10.28 11.60 -6.74
N TRP A 258 -11.05 12.60 -7.14
CA TRP A 258 -12.41 12.44 -7.65
C TRP A 258 -12.48 11.90 -9.10
N GLU A 259 -11.38 11.82 -9.85
CA GLU A 259 -11.36 11.24 -11.20
C GLU A 259 -11.73 9.75 -11.20
N ALA A 260 -11.26 9.00 -10.19
CA ALA A 260 -11.54 7.57 -10.07
C ALA A 260 -13.04 7.28 -9.81
N PRO A 261 -13.68 7.79 -8.73
CA PRO A 261 -15.11 7.55 -8.50
C PRO A 261 -16.00 8.16 -9.60
N ALA A 262 -15.61 9.28 -10.22
CA ALA A 262 -16.36 9.86 -11.34
C ALA A 262 -16.36 8.94 -12.57
N SER A 263 -15.18 8.44 -12.96
CA SER A 263 -15.03 7.55 -14.12
C SER A 263 -15.68 6.19 -13.88
N ALA A 264 -15.51 5.59 -12.69
CA ALA A 264 -16.18 4.36 -12.29
C ALA A 264 -17.70 4.48 -12.29
N LEU A 265 -18.27 5.52 -11.66
CA LEU A 265 -19.72 5.72 -11.63
C LEU A 265 -20.29 5.99 -13.03
N ALA A 266 -19.56 6.69 -13.90
CA ALA A 266 -19.93 6.84 -15.30
C ALA A 266 -19.87 5.52 -16.09
N ALA A 267 -18.90 4.65 -15.80
CA ALA A 267 -18.80 3.31 -16.38
C ALA A 267 -19.93 2.38 -15.91
N ILE A 268 -20.23 2.34 -14.62
CA ILE A 268 -21.35 1.59 -14.03
C ILE A 268 -22.70 2.09 -14.60
N THR A 269 -22.88 3.41 -14.71
CA THR A 269 -24.08 4.00 -15.33
C THR A 269 -24.25 3.56 -16.78
N ARG A 270 -23.16 3.55 -17.58
CA ARG A 270 -23.19 3.07 -18.96
C ARG A 270 -23.52 1.57 -19.04
N ALA A 271 -22.87 0.74 -18.24
CA ALA A 271 -23.14 -0.69 -18.18
C ALA A 271 -24.59 -1.00 -17.76
N CYS A 272 -25.22 -0.16 -16.95
CA CYS A 272 -26.65 -0.25 -16.65
C CYS A 272 -27.52 0.22 -17.83
N ALA A 273 -27.16 1.30 -18.52
CA ALA A 273 -27.86 1.80 -19.70
C ALA A 273 -27.87 0.79 -20.86
N ASP A 274 -26.77 0.06 -21.06
CA ASP A 274 -26.62 -0.98 -22.08
C ASP A 274 -27.44 -2.26 -21.76
N GLN A 275 -27.98 -2.38 -20.54
CA GLN A 275 -28.79 -3.51 -20.08
C GLN A 275 -30.26 -3.13 -19.94
N SER A 276 -31.10 -3.63 -20.84
CA SER A 276 -32.54 -3.30 -20.92
C SER A 276 -33.32 -3.46 -19.61
N HIS A 277 -32.95 -4.42 -18.77
CA HIS A 277 -33.58 -4.63 -17.45
C HIS A 277 -33.05 -3.65 -16.39
N CYS A 278 -31.77 -3.25 -16.47
CA CYS A 278 -31.15 -2.33 -15.52
C CYS A 278 -31.65 -0.90 -15.79
N VAL A 279 -31.59 -0.41 -17.03
CA VAL A 279 -32.09 0.92 -17.41
C VAL A 279 -33.59 1.10 -17.17
N ALA A 280 -34.39 0.02 -17.29
CA ALA A 280 -35.82 0.06 -16.99
C ALA A 280 -36.11 0.13 -15.47
N ALA A 281 -35.24 -0.44 -14.63
CA ALA A 281 -35.34 -0.37 -13.18
C ALA A 281 -34.73 0.93 -12.59
N TYR A 282 -33.69 1.45 -13.26
CA TYR A 282 -32.82 2.53 -12.78
C TYR A 282 -32.59 3.61 -13.87
N PRO A 283 -33.65 4.28 -14.38
CA PRO A 283 -33.56 5.29 -15.45
C PRO A 283 -33.00 6.63 -14.95
N ASP A 284 -31.96 7.15 -15.60
CA ASP A 284 -31.21 8.36 -15.21
C ASP A 284 -30.39 8.20 -13.91
N LEU A 285 -29.72 7.06 -13.75
CA LEU A 285 -28.95 6.68 -12.55
C LEU A 285 -27.94 7.75 -12.07
N MET A 286 -27.15 8.34 -12.96
CA MET A 286 -26.17 9.38 -12.58
C MET A 286 -26.86 10.65 -12.01
N GLN A 287 -27.97 11.09 -12.63
CA GLN A 287 -28.73 12.24 -12.12
C GLN A 287 -29.43 11.90 -10.80
N THR A 288 -29.92 10.66 -10.67
CA THR A 288 -30.50 10.16 -9.42
C THR A 288 -29.46 10.11 -8.31
N PHE A 289 -28.22 9.71 -8.61
CA PHE A 289 -27.11 9.74 -7.66
C PHE A 289 -26.81 11.15 -7.15
N THR A 290 -26.55 12.11 -8.05
CA THR A 290 -26.17 13.48 -7.65
C THR A 290 -27.29 14.17 -6.87
N ALA A 291 -28.55 14.01 -7.30
CA ALA A 291 -29.71 14.51 -6.58
C ALA A 291 -29.90 13.86 -5.19
N THR A 292 -29.57 12.56 -5.04
CA THR A 292 -29.66 11.85 -3.76
C THR A 292 -28.56 12.30 -2.79
N VAL A 293 -27.34 12.49 -3.28
CA VAL A 293 -26.21 13.05 -2.49
C VAL A 293 -26.56 14.46 -2.00
N ASP A 294 -27.06 15.32 -2.89
CA ASP A 294 -27.48 16.70 -2.57
C ASP A 294 -28.69 16.75 -1.60
N ALA A 295 -29.62 15.81 -1.69
CA ALA A 295 -30.71 15.67 -0.72
C ALA A 295 -30.20 15.24 0.67
N LEU A 296 -29.31 14.26 0.75
CA LEU A 296 -28.76 13.72 1.99
C LEU A 296 -27.72 14.64 2.65
N ASP A 297 -27.03 15.50 1.90
CA ASP A 297 -26.17 16.56 2.46
C ASP A 297 -27.02 17.61 3.21
N ARG A 298 -28.14 18.05 2.59
CA ARG A 298 -29.09 18.98 3.23
C ARG A 298 -29.85 18.37 4.41
N ALA A 299 -30.25 17.11 4.30
CA ALA A 299 -31.06 16.41 5.29
C ALA A 299 -30.54 14.98 5.53
N PRO A 300 -29.46 14.81 6.32
CA PRO A 300 -28.94 13.51 6.69
C PRO A 300 -30.00 12.63 7.36
N ALA A 301 -30.10 11.37 6.92
CA ALA A 301 -30.98 10.39 7.50
C ALA A 301 -30.30 9.71 8.71
N GLN A 302 -31.04 9.52 9.79
CA GLN A 302 -30.61 8.70 10.93
C GLN A 302 -31.48 7.45 11.00
N VAL A 303 -30.85 6.29 11.00
CA VAL A 303 -31.50 4.99 11.11
C VAL A 303 -30.71 4.09 12.07
N THR A 304 -31.37 3.09 12.64
CA THR A 304 -30.70 2.03 13.40
C THR A 304 -30.72 0.76 12.56
N VAL A 305 -29.56 0.13 12.40
CA VAL A 305 -29.42 -1.17 11.73
C VAL A 305 -28.86 -2.18 12.73
N THR A 306 -29.07 -3.47 12.49
CA THR A 306 -28.52 -4.53 13.34
C THR A 306 -27.22 -5.06 12.72
N ASP A 307 -26.12 -5.03 13.47
CA ASP A 307 -24.83 -5.56 13.00
C ASP A 307 -24.81 -7.11 12.97
N PRO A 308 -23.79 -7.74 12.36
CA PRO A 308 -23.68 -9.21 12.32
C PRO A 308 -23.59 -9.90 13.69
N SER A 309 -23.33 -9.16 14.77
CA SER A 309 -23.34 -9.67 16.15
C SER A 309 -24.70 -9.54 16.85
N GLY A 310 -25.70 -8.97 16.17
CA GLY A 310 -27.05 -8.77 16.70
C GLY A 310 -27.23 -7.49 17.51
N ARG A 311 -26.31 -6.52 17.43
CA ARG A 311 -26.41 -5.24 18.15
C ARG A 311 -27.04 -4.16 17.28
N ASP A 312 -27.86 -3.32 17.90
CA ASP A 312 -28.39 -2.10 17.29
C ASP A 312 -27.28 -1.03 17.17
N VAL A 313 -26.97 -0.65 15.93
CA VAL A 313 -25.99 0.38 15.57
C VAL A 313 -26.73 1.59 14.98
N PRO A 314 -26.67 2.77 15.63
CA PRO A 314 -27.20 4.00 15.05
C PRO A 314 -26.26 4.51 13.95
N VAL A 315 -26.80 4.75 12.77
CA VAL A 315 -26.07 5.18 11.58
C VAL A 315 -26.64 6.50 11.09
N THR A 316 -25.75 7.45 10.79
CA THR A 316 -26.08 8.66 10.04
C THR A 316 -25.66 8.44 8.58
N VAL A 317 -26.61 8.51 7.65
CA VAL A 317 -26.41 8.48 6.21
C VAL A 317 -26.52 9.90 5.67
N ASP A 318 -25.44 10.39 5.06
CA ASP A 318 -25.34 11.74 4.46
C ASP A 318 -24.74 11.66 3.05
N GLY A 319 -24.71 12.79 2.35
CA GLY A 319 -24.17 12.87 0.98
C GLY A 319 -22.69 12.47 0.87
N SER A 320 -21.87 12.79 1.87
CA SER A 320 -20.45 12.44 1.91
C SER A 320 -20.19 10.95 2.14
N LYS A 321 -21.17 10.20 2.68
CA LYS A 321 -21.04 8.76 2.94
C LYS A 321 -21.47 7.86 1.78
N LEU A 322 -22.25 8.36 0.81
CA LEU A 322 -22.60 7.55 -0.38
C LEU A 322 -21.42 7.32 -1.32
N VAL A 323 -20.48 8.27 -1.43
CA VAL A 323 -19.30 8.14 -2.31
C VAL A 323 -18.35 7.03 -1.84
N PRO A 324 -17.95 6.95 -0.55
CA PRO A 324 -17.18 5.83 -0.03
C PRO A 324 -17.82 4.45 -0.29
N LEU A 325 -19.15 4.34 -0.23
CA LEU A 325 -19.86 3.09 -0.56
C LEU A 325 -19.73 2.73 -2.05
N VAL A 326 -19.83 3.70 -2.96
CA VAL A 326 -19.55 3.47 -4.38
C VAL A 326 -18.09 3.04 -4.58
N VAL A 327 -17.15 3.68 -3.89
CA VAL A 327 -15.72 3.32 -3.96
C VAL A 327 -15.49 1.88 -3.51
N ASP A 328 -16.04 1.50 -2.35
CA ASP A 328 -15.89 0.15 -1.78
C ASP A 328 -16.58 -0.92 -2.64
N TRP A 329 -17.85 -0.73 -2.97
CA TRP A 329 -18.64 -1.72 -3.70
C TRP A 329 -18.25 -1.88 -5.18
N SER A 330 -17.57 -0.89 -5.75
CA SER A 330 -17.01 -1.01 -7.10
C SER A 330 -15.90 -2.05 -7.21
N ARG A 331 -15.28 -2.42 -6.07
CA ARG A 331 -14.18 -3.39 -6.01
C ARG A 331 -14.67 -4.81 -6.21
N ASP A 332 -15.77 -5.17 -5.57
CA ASP A 332 -16.34 -6.52 -5.56
C ASP A 332 -17.40 -6.66 -6.69
N ALA A 333 -17.13 -7.57 -7.63
CA ALA A 333 -18.02 -7.85 -8.77
C ALA A 333 -19.43 -8.34 -8.36
N ALA A 334 -19.61 -8.91 -7.16
CA ALA A 334 -20.92 -9.26 -6.62
C ALA A 334 -21.64 -8.06 -5.99
N ARG A 335 -20.93 -7.00 -5.57
CA ARG A 335 -21.48 -5.78 -4.95
C ARG A 335 -21.72 -4.64 -5.94
N VAL A 336 -20.95 -4.56 -7.02
CA VAL A 336 -21.10 -3.48 -8.01
C VAL A 336 -22.50 -3.44 -8.63
N ALA A 337 -23.16 -4.59 -8.76
CA ALA A 337 -24.55 -4.72 -9.22
C ALA A 337 -25.60 -4.14 -8.23
N ASP A 338 -25.24 -3.99 -6.95
CA ASP A 338 -26.09 -3.39 -5.92
C ASP A 338 -25.99 -1.86 -5.86
N ILE A 339 -24.99 -1.24 -6.49
CA ILE A 339 -24.83 0.23 -6.51
C ILE A 339 -26.07 0.95 -7.09
N PRO A 340 -26.63 0.55 -8.25
CA PRO A 340 -27.90 1.12 -8.73
C PRO A 340 -29.06 0.92 -7.75
N ARG A 341 -29.14 -0.26 -7.11
CA ARG A 341 -30.20 -0.59 -6.13
C ARG A 341 -30.13 0.33 -4.91
N MET A 342 -28.94 0.54 -4.35
CA MET A 342 -28.69 1.45 -3.23
C MET A 342 -29.08 2.88 -3.58
N ILE A 343 -28.65 3.38 -4.74
CA ILE A 343 -28.92 4.75 -5.17
C ILE A 343 -30.44 5.00 -5.31
N TYR A 344 -31.19 4.07 -5.91
CA TYR A 344 -32.65 4.21 -6.05
C TYR A 344 -33.45 3.94 -4.79
N ALA A 345 -32.93 3.14 -3.85
CA ALA A 345 -33.54 3.01 -2.53
C ALA A 345 -33.42 4.36 -1.80
N ALA A 346 -32.20 4.90 -1.71
CA ALA A 346 -31.91 6.15 -1.03
C ALA A 346 -32.64 7.35 -1.66
N SER A 347 -32.77 7.42 -3.00
CA SER A 347 -33.52 8.48 -3.69
C SER A 347 -35.02 8.51 -3.33
N ARG A 348 -35.56 7.38 -2.86
CA ARG A 348 -36.95 7.24 -2.37
C ARG A 348 -37.08 7.33 -0.85
N GLY A 349 -35.99 7.67 -0.15
CA GLY A 349 -35.92 7.79 1.31
C GLY A 349 -35.63 6.49 2.06
N ASP A 350 -35.43 5.36 1.36
CA ASP A 350 -35.00 4.11 1.98
C ASP A 350 -33.47 4.01 1.98
N VAL A 351 -32.86 4.45 3.07
CA VAL A 351 -31.40 4.42 3.26
C VAL A 351 -30.91 3.12 3.92
N THR A 352 -31.78 2.12 4.15
CA THR A 352 -31.46 0.93 4.96
C THR A 352 -30.22 0.20 4.44
N LEU A 353 -30.18 -0.07 3.14
CA LEU A 353 -29.06 -0.75 2.49
C LEU A 353 -27.73 0.02 2.59
N ALA A 354 -27.76 1.35 2.48
CA ALA A 354 -26.59 2.19 2.66
C ALA A 354 -26.14 2.21 4.13
N ALA A 355 -27.08 2.22 5.07
CA ALA A 355 -26.79 2.22 6.50
C ALA A 355 -26.20 0.88 6.99
N GLU A 356 -26.72 -0.24 6.49
CA GLU A 356 -26.14 -1.57 6.72
C GLU A 356 -24.70 -1.65 6.21
N ALA A 357 -24.42 -1.08 5.03
CA ALA A 357 -23.08 -1.01 4.47
C ALA A 357 -22.12 -0.14 5.30
N ILE A 358 -22.58 1.04 5.74
CA ILE A 358 -21.79 1.93 6.60
C ILE A 358 -21.52 1.26 7.97
N ALA A 359 -22.50 0.56 8.56
CA ALA A 359 -22.29 -0.19 9.78
C ALA A 359 -21.31 -1.36 9.60
N ALA A 360 -21.34 -2.04 8.46
CA ALA A 360 -20.41 -3.11 8.11
C ALA A 360 -18.96 -2.63 7.88
N SER A 361 -18.73 -1.33 7.70
CA SER A 361 -17.39 -0.74 7.64
C SER A 361 -16.72 -0.48 9.01
N ASP A 362 -17.41 -0.72 10.13
CA ASP A 362 -16.75 -0.73 11.46
C ASP A 362 -15.81 -1.94 11.55
N LEU A 363 -14.51 -1.69 11.72
CA LEU A 363 -13.55 -2.76 11.97
C LEU A 363 -13.85 -3.43 13.33
N PRO A 364 -13.94 -4.77 13.38
CA PRO A 364 -14.01 -5.52 14.64
C PRO A 364 -12.95 -5.06 15.63
N ALA A 365 -13.26 -5.01 16.92
CA ALA A 365 -12.40 -4.41 17.93
C ALA A 365 -10.99 -5.05 17.97
N GLU A 366 -10.91 -6.35 17.69
CA GLU A 366 -9.70 -7.15 17.56
C GLU A 366 -8.87 -6.88 16.30
N GLN A 367 -9.42 -6.18 15.30
CA GLN A 367 -8.73 -5.75 14.08
C GLN A 367 -8.32 -4.27 14.11
N ARG A 368 -8.65 -3.52 15.17
CA ARG A 368 -8.25 -2.12 15.32
C ARG A 368 -6.76 -2.03 15.65
N GLY A 369 -6.09 -1.03 15.07
CA GLY A 369 -4.65 -0.88 15.13
C GLY A 369 -3.89 -1.89 14.27
N THR A 370 -4.51 -2.53 13.27
CA THR A 370 -3.84 -3.38 12.28
C THR A 370 -3.09 -2.58 11.20
N LEU A 371 -3.63 -1.43 10.80
CA LEU A 371 -3.10 -0.59 9.73
C LEU A 371 -1.89 0.23 10.21
N GLY A 372 -0.85 0.29 9.38
CA GLY A 372 0.34 1.12 9.59
C GLY A 372 0.09 2.59 9.25
N TYR A 373 -0.82 3.23 10.00
CA TYR A 373 -1.21 4.64 9.82
C TYR A 373 -0.03 5.61 9.77
N GLY A 374 1.09 5.30 10.44
CA GLY A 374 2.29 6.13 10.36
C GLY A 374 2.86 6.25 8.93
N LEU A 375 2.80 5.17 8.14
CA LEU A 375 3.15 5.18 6.72
C LEU A 375 2.00 5.76 5.87
N THR A 376 0.74 5.47 6.20
CA THR A 376 -0.42 6.05 5.51
C THR A 376 -0.37 7.59 5.54
N LEU A 377 -0.30 8.17 6.74
CA LEU A 377 -0.22 9.61 6.94
C LEU A 377 1.15 10.15 6.49
N GLY A 378 2.23 9.41 6.73
CA GLY A 378 3.56 9.81 6.27
C GLY A 378 3.64 10.00 4.75
N ALA A 379 3.08 9.10 3.95
CA ALA A 379 3.01 9.22 2.50
C ALA A 379 1.97 10.29 2.06
N TYR A 380 0.68 10.14 2.42
CA TYR A 380 -0.37 11.06 1.97
C TYR A 380 -0.10 12.52 2.39
N CYS A 381 0.51 12.77 3.54
CA CYS A 381 0.80 14.12 3.98
C CYS A 381 2.04 14.69 3.29
N GLN A 382 3.15 13.95 3.24
CA GLN A 382 4.40 14.46 2.68
C GLN A 382 4.37 14.57 1.15
N GLU A 383 3.79 13.59 0.46
CA GLU A 383 3.90 13.43 -0.99
C GLU A 383 2.74 14.07 -1.77
N MET A 384 1.60 14.29 -1.11
CA MET A 384 0.35 14.71 -1.79
C MET A 384 -0.28 15.94 -1.12
N THR A 385 -0.77 15.81 0.12
CA THR A 385 -1.59 16.82 0.79
C THR A 385 -0.84 18.12 1.05
N ASN A 386 0.40 18.05 1.56
CA ASN A 386 1.19 19.26 1.82
C ASN A 386 1.64 19.96 0.54
N TRP A 387 1.56 19.31 -0.62
CA TRP A 387 1.94 19.86 -1.92
C TRP A 387 0.84 20.67 -2.62
N THR A 388 -0.39 20.67 -2.09
CA THR A 388 -1.55 21.40 -2.62
C THR A 388 -2.28 22.18 -1.52
N THR A 389 -3.39 22.83 -1.87
CA THR A 389 -4.31 23.52 -0.97
C THR A 389 -5.73 22.95 -1.10
N ARG A 390 -6.58 23.22 -0.09
CA ARG A 390 -8.00 22.79 -0.12
C ARG A 390 -8.79 23.33 -1.32
N GLU A 391 -8.42 24.50 -1.83
CA GLU A 391 -9.13 25.11 -2.96
C GLU A 391 -8.66 24.58 -4.31
N GLU A 392 -7.39 24.20 -4.45
CA GLU A 392 -6.88 23.48 -5.62
C GLU A 392 -7.50 22.07 -5.70
N ALA A 393 -7.49 21.33 -4.58
CA ALA A 393 -8.15 20.04 -4.47
C ALA A 393 -9.66 20.11 -4.77
N LEU A 394 -10.36 21.12 -4.23
CA LEU A 394 -11.78 21.34 -4.54
C LEU A 394 -12.01 21.74 -6.01
N ALA A 395 -11.10 22.49 -6.64
CA ALA A 395 -11.21 22.81 -8.06
C ALA A 395 -11.08 21.55 -8.94
N GLY A 396 -10.18 20.62 -8.59
CA GLY A 396 -10.09 19.30 -9.20
C GLY A 396 -11.35 18.46 -8.97
N ALA A 397 -11.84 18.43 -7.73
CA ALA A 397 -13.07 17.73 -7.35
C ALA A 397 -14.30 18.21 -8.14
N ARG A 398 -14.50 19.54 -8.24
CA ARG A 398 -15.57 20.16 -9.06
C ARG A 398 -15.42 19.87 -10.55
N LYS A 399 -14.21 19.72 -11.07
CA LYS A 399 -13.98 19.36 -12.49
C LYS A 399 -14.41 17.91 -12.76
N ALA A 400 -14.18 17.00 -11.82
CA ALA A 400 -14.55 15.59 -11.95
C ALA A 400 -16.05 15.34 -11.68
N MET A 401 -16.63 16.00 -10.66
CA MET A 401 -18.02 15.83 -10.23
C MET A 401 -18.71 17.21 -10.03
N PRO A 402 -19.03 17.94 -11.11
CA PRO A 402 -19.54 19.32 -11.03
C PRO A 402 -20.93 19.46 -10.40
N ASP A 403 -21.73 18.38 -10.40
CA ASP A 403 -23.10 18.36 -9.89
C ASP A 403 -23.20 17.98 -8.40
N LEU A 404 -22.07 17.80 -7.70
CA LEU A 404 -22.06 17.51 -6.25
C LEU A 404 -21.81 18.77 -5.40
N PRO A 405 -22.37 18.85 -4.17
CA PRO A 405 -22.14 19.98 -3.27
C PRO A 405 -20.66 20.12 -2.86
N ASP A 406 -20.18 21.37 -2.74
CA ASP A 406 -18.84 21.68 -2.21
C ASP A 406 -18.57 21.03 -0.84
N ALA A 407 -19.60 20.89 0.02
CA ALA A 407 -19.48 20.26 1.33
C ALA A 407 -19.08 18.78 1.21
N VAL A 408 -19.62 18.09 0.21
CA VAL A 408 -19.29 16.70 -0.12
C VAL A 408 -17.91 16.62 -0.75
N LEU A 409 -17.63 17.47 -1.75
CA LEU A 409 -16.37 17.48 -2.50
C LEU A 409 -15.12 17.86 -1.66
N ARG A 410 -15.30 18.51 -0.51
CA ARG A 410 -14.24 18.82 0.46
C ARG A 410 -13.85 17.66 1.38
N VAL A 411 -14.64 16.58 1.42
CA VAL A 411 -14.25 15.30 2.01
C VAL A 411 -13.60 14.47 0.90
N THR A 412 -12.60 13.65 1.22
CA THR A 412 -12.00 12.75 0.21
C THR A 412 -13.01 11.66 -0.20
N PRO A 413 -12.90 11.06 -1.40
CA PRO A 413 -13.76 9.94 -1.79
C PRO A 413 -13.70 8.72 -0.85
N THR A 414 -12.66 8.60 -0.04
CA THR A 414 -12.48 7.56 0.99
C THR A 414 -13.05 7.95 2.35
N GLY A 415 -13.67 9.14 2.47
CA GLY A 415 -14.32 9.61 3.70
C GLY A 415 -13.40 10.31 4.71
N SER A 416 -12.16 10.63 4.36
CA SER A 416 -11.19 11.26 5.26
C SER A 416 -11.19 12.80 5.19
N HIS A 417 -10.73 13.42 6.27
CA HIS A 417 -10.51 14.86 6.39
C HIS A 417 -9.02 15.19 6.22
N ILE A 418 -8.44 14.75 5.10
CA ILE A 418 -6.98 14.62 4.92
C ILE A 418 -6.18 15.90 5.25
N PHE A 419 -6.69 17.10 4.96
CA PHE A 419 -6.02 18.37 5.27
C PHE A 419 -6.07 18.77 6.76
N ASP A 420 -6.99 18.21 7.53
CA ASP A 420 -7.07 18.38 9.00
C ASP A 420 -6.18 17.32 9.68
N GLU A 421 -6.30 16.07 9.23
CA GLU A 421 -5.48 14.93 9.64
C GLU A 421 -3.98 15.19 9.40
N CYS A 422 -3.57 15.63 8.21
CA CYS A 422 -2.17 15.91 7.91
C CYS A 422 -1.60 17.09 8.69
N ARG A 423 -2.43 18.08 9.06
CA ARG A 423 -2.02 19.16 9.95
C ARG A 423 -1.74 18.65 11.36
N ALA A 424 -2.55 17.71 11.85
CA ALA A 424 -2.32 17.03 13.12
C ALA A 424 -1.12 16.07 13.07
N TRP A 425 -0.88 15.41 11.93
CA TRP A 425 0.29 14.55 11.72
C TRP A 425 1.60 15.32 11.64
N GLY A 426 1.58 16.58 11.19
CA GLY A 426 2.67 17.55 11.44
C GLY A 426 4.01 17.23 10.76
N VAL A 427 4.00 16.49 9.65
CA VAL A 427 5.18 16.23 8.80
C VAL A 427 5.32 17.28 7.69
N GLY A 428 6.51 17.40 7.11
CA GLY A 428 6.84 18.36 6.06
C GLY A 428 6.34 17.97 4.67
N ARG A 429 6.90 18.58 3.61
CA ARG A 429 6.80 18.07 2.24
C ARG A 429 7.90 17.03 2.01
N SER A 430 7.60 16.03 1.19
CA SER A 430 8.61 15.12 0.65
C SER A 430 9.61 15.86 -0.26
N ASP A 431 10.65 15.15 -0.67
CA ASP A 431 11.55 15.62 -1.71
C ASP A 431 10.82 15.76 -3.06
N PRO A 432 11.02 16.84 -3.85
CA PRO A 432 10.53 16.91 -5.22
C PRO A 432 10.94 15.72 -6.10
N ALA A 433 12.06 15.06 -5.79
CA ALA A 433 12.52 13.84 -6.47
C ALA A 433 11.54 12.66 -6.32
N ALA A 434 10.87 12.53 -5.17
CA ALA A 434 9.87 11.48 -4.92
C ALA A 434 8.73 11.49 -5.95
N ARG A 435 8.42 12.69 -6.47
CA ARG A 435 7.28 12.97 -7.35
C ARG A 435 7.67 13.05 -8.83
N GLN A 436 8.82 12.53 -9.21
CA GLN A 436 9.21 12.41 -10.63
C GLN A 436 8.63 11.13 -11.23
N PRO A 437 8.18 11.16 -12.51
CA PRO A 437 7.72 9.97 -13.19
C PRO A 437 8.86 8.95 -13.32
N ALA A 438 8.51 7.67 -13.33
CA ALA A 438 9.46 6.60 -13.66
C ALA A 438 9.81 6.65 -15.15
N SER A 439 11.03 6.22 -15.50
CA SER A 439 11.46 6.02 -16.88
C SER A 439 12.28 4.73 -16.94
N SER A 440 11.76 3.69 -17.60
CA SER A 440 12.39 2.38 -17.62
C SER A 440 12.05 1.55 -18.85
N ALA A 441 13.04 0.82 -19.35
CA ALA A 441 12.87 -0.17 -20.42
C ALA A 441 12.55 -1.58 -19.89
N VAL A 442 12.36 -1.77 -18.59
CA VAL A 442 11.92 -3.05 -18.02
C VAL A 442 10.51 -3.38 -18.55
N PRO A 443 10.28 -4.61 -19.07
CA PRO A 443 8.95 -5.05 -19.49
C PRO A 443 7.93 -4.84 -18.37
N THR A 444 6.84 -4.14 -18.68
CA THR A 444 5.82 -3.78 -17.67
C THR A 444 4.41 -4.15 -18.14
N LEU A 445 3.69 -4.96 -17.36
CA LEU A 445 2.27 -5.25 -17.58
C LEU A 445 1.44 -4.31 -16.70
N ILE A 446 0.47 -3.59 -17.28
CA ILE A 446 -0.42 -2.69 -16.57
C ILE A 446 -1.86 -3.22 -16.68
N LEU A 447 -2.47 -3.54 -15.54
CA LEU A 447 -3.82 -4.06 -15.42
C LEU A 447 -4.73 -2.97 -14.84
N SER A 448 -5.88 -2.72 -15.48
CA SER A 448 -6.79 -1.64 -15.08
C SER A 448 -8.25 -2.07 -15.18
N GLY A 449 -8.95 -2.14 -14.03
CA GLY A 449 -10.39 -2.43 -14.00
C GLY A 449 -11.22 -1.22 -14.43
N THR A 450 -12.18 -1.39 -15.33
CA THR A 450 -12.98 -0.24 -15.83
C THR A 450 -13.94 0.35 -14.80
N PHE A 451 -14.20 -0.36 -13.70
CA PHE A 451 -15.01 0.11 -12.57
C PHE A 451 -14.16 0.55 -11.38
N ASP A 452 -12.82 0.66 -11.53
CA ASP A 452 -11.96 1.11 -10.44
C ASP A 452 -12.26 2.55 -10.01
N ALA A 453 -12.90 2.68 -8.85
CA ALA A 453 -13.22 3.95 -8.20
C ALA A 453 -12.14 4.45 -7.22
N SER A 454 -11.04 3.71 -7.05
CA SER A 454 -9.91 4.06 -6.17
C SER A 454 -8.72 4.63 -6.96
N THR A 455 -8.39 4.04 -8.11
CA THR A 455 -7.38 4.56 -9.05
C THR A 455 -7.98 4.68 -10.45
N ALA A 456 -7.96 5.89 -11.02
CA ALA A 456 -8.71 6.15 -12.25
C ALA A 456 -8.07 5.40 -13.43
N PRO A 457 -8.85 4.70 -14.29
CA PRO A 457 -8.29 4.01 -15.46
C PRO A 457 -7.48 4.90 -16.41
N ALA A 458 -7.77 6.21 -16.43
CA ALA A 458 -7.01 7.20 -17.22
C ALA A 458 -5.60 7.47 -16.67
N TRP A 459 -5.27 7.09 -15.43
CA TRP A 459 -3.94 7.26 -14.85
C TRP A 459 -2.89 6.33 -15.47
N VAL A 460 -3.30 5.36 -16.30
CA VAL A 460 -2.38 4.61 -17.15
C VAL A 460 -1.66 5.53 -18.15
N ASP A 461 -2.33 6.56 -18.67
CA ASP A 461 -1.73 7.54 -19.59
C ASP A 461 -0.65 8.40 -18.90
N ASP A 462 -0.74 8.58 -17.58
CA ASP A 462 0.22 9.33 -16.77
C ASP A 462 1.56 8.57 -16.55
N VAL A 463 1.62 7.26 -16.83
CA VAL A 463 2.83 6.41 -16.64
C VAL A 463 3.41 5.84 -17.93
N THR A 464 2.58 5.49 -18.92
CA THR A 464 3.02 4.79 -20.15
C THR A 464 4.06 5.57 -20.96
N GLY A 465 4.04 6.90 -20.92
CA GLY A 465 5.04 7.75 -21.57
C GLY A 465 6.49 7.56 -21.06
N GLY A 466 6.67 7.02 -19.86
CA GLY A 466 7.97 6.63 -19.30
C GLY A 466 8.32 5.15 -19.46
N LEU A 467 7.39 4.32 -19.95
CA LEU A 467 7.50 2.86 -19.99
C LEU A 467 7.34 2.36 -21.44
N PRO A 468 8.32 2.57 -22.33
CA PRO A 468 8.22 2.21 -23.75
C PRO A 468 7.99 0.71 -24.01
N ASN A 469 8.26 -0.16 -23.03
CA ASN A 469 8.03 -1.60 -23.07
C ASN A 469 6.84 -2.01 -22.19
N SER A 470 5.82 -1.15 -22.05
CA SER A 470 4.60 -1.48 -21.30
C SER A 470 3.49 -2.04 -22.18
N THR A 471 2.80 -3.08 -21.68
CA THR A 471 1.52 -3.57 -22.21
C THR A 471 0.40 -3.14 -21.29
N VAL A 472 -0.66 -2.54 -21.83
CA VAL A 472 -1.84 -2.08 -21.07
C VAL A 472 -3.02 -2.97 -21.38
N LEU A 473 -3.63 -3.56 -20.36
CA LEU A 473 -4.85 -4.34 -20.46
C LEU A 473 -5.94 -3.78 -19.55
N HIS A 474 -7.06 -3.37 -20.15
CA HIS A 474 -8.25 -2.96 -19.44
C HIS A 474 -9.20 -4.15 -19.25
N PHE A 475 -9.73 -4.32 -18.05
CA PHE A 475 -10.65 -5.41 -17.69
C PHE A 475 -12.06 -4.86 -17.48
N PRO A 476 -12.98 -5.05 -18.46
CA PRO A 476 -14.35 -4.57 -18.36
C PRO A 476 -15.09 -5.18 -17.17
N GLY A 477 -15.67 -4.32 -16.34
CA GLY A 477 -16.44 -4.73 -15.16
C GLY A 477 -15.63 -5.05 -13.91
N SER A 478 -14.30 -5.17 -14.01
CA SER A 478 -13.42 -5.31 -12.84
C SER A 478 -13.26 -4.00 -12.09
N GLY A 479 -13.16 -4.10 -10.76
CA GLY A 479 -12.93 -2.99 -9.84
C GLY A 479 -11.44 -2.71 -9.58
N HIS A 480 -11.14 -2.28 -8.36
CA HIS A 480 -9.79 -2.00 -7.88
C HIS A 480 -9.06 -3.28 -7.47
N GLY A 481 -7.94 -3.58 -8.12
CA GLY A 481 -7.24 -4.86 -8.03
C GLY A 481 -7.91 -5.89 -8.95
N VAL A 482 -7.40 -6.05 -10.16
CA VAL A 482 -7.92 -6.96 -11.17
C VAL A 482 -7.58 -8.42 -10.86
N ILE A 483 -6.36 -8.70 -10.37
CA ILE A 483 -5.85 -10.07 -10.20
C ILE A 483 -6.68 -10.94 -9.25
N PRO A 484 -7.15 -10.47 -8.08
CA PRO A 484 -7.96 -11.31 -7.17
C PRO A 484 -9.24 -11.88 -7.82
N ASP A 485 -9.90 -11.09 -8.67
CA ASP A 485 -11.25 -11.39 -9.19
C ASP A 485 -11.24 -11.92 -10.65
N SER A 486 -10.07 -12.04 -11.29
CA SER A 486 -9.96 -12.40 -12.70
C SER A 486 -8.92 -13.51 -12.93
N SER A 487 -9.40 -14.75 -13.13
CA SER A 487 -8.55 -15.89 -13.54
C SER A 487 -7.90 -15.68 -14.91
N CYS A 488 -8.51 -14.86 -15.77
CA CYS A 488 -7.90 -14.40 -17.02
C CYS A 488 -6.67 -13.53 -16.74
N ALA A 489 -6.80 -12.53 -15.86
CA ALA A 489 -5.68 -11.67 -15.48
C ALA A 489 -4.58 -12.46 -14.76
N GLN A 490 -4.93 -13.40 -13.88
CA GLN A 490 -3.97 -14.32 -13.24
C GLN A 490 -3.17 -15.10 -14.29
N SER A 491 -3.84 -15.68 -15.27
CA SER A 491 -3.19 -16.44 -16.36
C SER A 491 -2.25 -15.56 -17.20
N ILE A 492 -2.68 -14.34 -17.53
CA ILE A 492 -1.88 -13.36 -18.27
C ILE A 492 -0.66 -12.90 -17.45
N MET A 493 -0.84 -12.63 -16.16
CA MET A 493 0.25 -12.28 -15.25
C MET A 493 1.30 -13.40 -15.17
N THR A 494 0.89 -14.67 -15.03
CA THR A 494 1.81 -15.80 -15.02
C THR A 494 2.59 -15.89 -16.34
N ALA A 495 1.89 -15.87 -17.48
CA ALA A 495 2.53 -15.93 -18.79
C ALA A 495 3.52 -14.78 -19.02
N PHE A 496 3.16 -13.56 -18.65
CA PHE A 496 4.02 -12.38 -18.74
C PHE A 496 5.23 -12.45 -17.79
N ILE A 497 5.06 -13.01 -16.59
CA ILE A 497 6.18 -13.21 -15.66
C ILE A 497 7.08 -14.35 -16.14
N ASP A 498 6.57 -15.37 -16.84
CA ASP A 498 7.41 -16.41 -17.44
C ASP A 498 8.23 -15.89 -18.62
N GLU A 499 7.56 -15.26 -19.58
CA GLU A 499 8.18 -14.69 -20.79
C GLU A 499 7.80 -13.20 -20.91
N PRO A 500 8.60 -12.27 -20.36
CA PRO A 500 8.33 -10.82 -20.37
C PRO A 500 8.46 -10.17 -21.77
N ASN A 501 7.54 -10.52 -22.67
CA ASN A 501 7.40 -9.99 -24.02
C ASN A 501 6.28 -8.93 -24.05
N PRO A 502 6.43 -7.77 -24.73
CA PRO A 502 5.34 -6.81 -24.89
C PRO A 502 4.12 -7.32 -25.67
N ASP A 503 4.26 -8.36 -26.50
CA ASP A 503 3.12 -8.99 -27.20
C ASP A 503 2.41 -9.99 -26.26
N VAL A 504 1.40 -9.50 -25.53
CA VAL A 504 0.54 -10.28 -24.61
C VAL A 504 -0.92 -10.26 -25.11
N ASP A 505 -1.19 -11.00 -26.19
CA ASP A 505 -2.51 -11.29 -26.79
C ASP A 505 -2.63 -12.80 -27.09
#